data_AF-A0A535NIH2-F1
#
_entry.id   AF-A0A535NIH2-F1
#
_cell.length_a   1.000
_cell.length_b   1.000
_cell.length_c   1.000
_cell.angle_alpha   90.00
_cell.angle_beta   90.00
_cell.angle_gamma   90.00
#
_symmetry.space_group_name_H-M   'P 1'
#
loop_
_entity.id
_entity.type
_entity.pdbx_description
1 polymer ?
#
loop_
_entity_poly.entity_id
_entity_poly.type
_entity_poly.pdbx_seq_one_letter_code
_entity_poly.pdbx_strand_id
1 'polypeptide(L)'
;MFRRRDAGEGCQLSATEHAEHVDVADLAKFGYKQELRRVLGVYSSFAVAFSYISPSTGIFTLFILGISLAGPAFFWSWPIVVIGQLIIGLNFAEVSSHFPVAGSVYQWTKYLSNRTYAWFTGWIYLFAGVLTVAAVVATVPLVLIPLLNNLFNLTIATDPDTERNVAALVLLSTTLLSIFGVRLVAIVNNTGVVFEILGMVVFALILVIFYSHQNV
;
A
#
# COMPACT_ATOMS: atom_id res chain seq x y z
N MET A 1 -39.30 -28.30 -18.88
CA MET A 1 -38.03 -28.37 -18.11
C MET A 1 -37.57 -26.93 -17.85
N PHE A 2 -38.33 -26.14 -17.08
CA PHE A 2 -38.16 -25.90 -15.64
C PHE A 2 -36.77 -25.36 -15.24
N ARG A 3 -36.62 -24.03 -15.32
CA ARG A 3 -36.35 -23.13 -14.18
C ARG A 3 -35.27 -23.61 -13.19
N ARG A 4 -33.98 -23.37 -13.47
CA ARG A 4 -32.88 -23.41 -12.47
C ARG A 4 -31.62 -22.60 -12.87
N ARG A 5 -31.76 -21.34 -13.29
CA ARG A 5 -30.59 -20.42 -13.35
C ARG A 5 -30.79 -19.09 -12.62
N ASP A 6 -32.04 -18.64 -12.47
CA ASP A 6 -32.32 -17.28 -11.98
C ASP A 6 -32.34 -17.14 -10.44
N ALA A 7 -32.25 -18.25 -9.70
CA ALA A 7 -32.31 -18.24 -8.23
C ALA A 7 -30.97 -17.82 -7.57
N GLY A 8 -29.84 -17.98 -8.27
CA GLY A 8 -28.53 -17.58 -7.77
C GLY A 8 -28.26 -16.08 -7.91
N GLU A 9 -28.64 -15.50 -9.05
CA GLU A 9 -28.46 -14.07 -9.34
C GLU A 9 -29.47 -13.20 -8.57
N GLY A 10 -30.73 -13.63 -8.43
CA GLY A 10 -31.73 -12.90 -7.65
C GLY A 10 -31.43 -12.86 -6.15
N CYS A 11 -30.81 -13.91 -5.60
CA CYS A 11 -30.37 -13.94 -4.20
C CYS A 11 -29.14 -13.06 -3.97
N GLN A 12 -28.22 -12.99 -4.95
CA GLN A 12 -27.06 -12.10 -4.89
C GLN A 12 -27.45 -10.63 -5.07
N LEU A 13 -28.34 -10.29 -6.00
CA LEU A 13 -28.89 -8.93 -6.16
C LEU A 13 -29.64 -8.51 -4.89
N SER A 14 -30.52 -9.36 -4.36
CA SER A 14 -31.25 -9.07 -3.13
C SER A 14 -30.34 -8.94 -1.91
N ALA A 15 -29.28 -9.75 -1.77
CA ALA A 15 -28.33 -9.61 -0.66
C ALA A 15 -27.49 -8.33 -0.76
N THR A 16 -27.13 -7.91 -1.99
CA THR A 16 -26.34 -6.69 -2.22
C THR A 16 -27.18 -5.44 -1.99
N GLU A 17 -28.43 -5.43 -2.48
CA GLU A 17 -29.40 -4.35 -2.23
C GLU A 17 -29.78 -4.25 -0.75
N HIS A 18 -29.94 -5.39 -0.06
CA HIS A 18 -30.30 -5.39 1.35
C HIS A 18 -29.13 -4.93 2.24
N ALA A 19 -27.89 -5.35 1.94
CA ALA A 19 -26.69 -4.86 2.61
C ALA A 19 -26.46 -3.36 2.37
N GLU A 20 -26.74 -2.86 1.16
CA GLU A 20 -26.65 -1.44 0.82
C GLU A 20 -27.70 -0.61 1.59
N HIS A 21 -28.92 -1.11 1.75
CA HIS A 21 -29.95 -0.46 2.58
C HIS A 21 -29.61 -0.43 4.08
N VAL A 22 -28.96 -1.45 4.62
CA VAL A 22 -28.53 -1.51 6.03
C VAL A 22 -27.37 -0.53 6.29
N ASP A 23 -26.37 -0.49 5.41
CA ASP A 23 -25.23 0.43 5.52
C ASP A 23 -25.67 1.91 5.40
N VAL A 24 -26.61 2.23 4.51
CA VAL A 24 -27.19 3.58 4.38
C VAL A 24 -27.93 3.98 5.67
N ALA A 25 -28.67 3.05 6.28
CA ALA A 25 -29.37 3.27 7.53
C ALA A 25 -28.41 3.46 8.72
N ASP A 26 -27.28 2.75 8.74
CA ASP A 26 -26.25 2.90 9.77
C ASP A 26 -25.43 4.19 9.58
N LEU A 27 -25.12 4.60 8.36
CA LEU A 27 -24.51 5.90 8.05
C LEU A 27 -25.40 7.09 8.47
N ALA A 28 -26.71 6.96 8.28
CA ALA A 28 -27.68 7.97 8.69
C ALA A 28 -27.73 8.16 10.22
N LYS A 29 -27.49 7.09 11.01
CA LYS A 29 -27.38 7.17 12.48
C LYS A 29 -26.16 7.98 12.94
N PHE A 30 -25.13 8.09 12.11
CA PHE A 30 -23.92 8.88 12.39
C PHE A 30 -23.94 10.29 11.78
N GLY A 31 -25.04 10.70 11.13
CA GLY A 31 -25.20 12.04 10.54
C GLY A 31 -24.38 12.28 9.27
N TYR A 32 -23.89 11.21 8.62
CA TYR A 32 -23.12 11.31 7.38
C TYR A 32 -24.01 11.01 6.16
N LYS A 33 -23.97 11.90 5.17
CA LYS A 33 -24.50 11.64 3.81
C LYS A 33 -23.48 10.78 3.05
N GLN A 34 -23.91 9.66 2.49
CA GLN A 34 -23.07 8.78 1.69
C GLN A 34 -22.69 9.48 0.35
N GLU A 35 -21.49 10.04 0.28
CA GLU A 35 -21.01 10.79 -0.91
C GLU A 35 -20.12 9.94 -1.84
N LEU A 36 -19.61 8.79 -1.37
CA LEU A 36 -18.81 7.87 -2.20
C LEU A 36 -19.71 6.81 -2.86
N ARG A 37 -19.78 6.87 -4.19
CA ARG A 37 -20.41 5.84 -5.02
C ARG A 37 -19.66 4.51 -4.82
N ARG A 38 -20.37 3.41 -4.59
CA ARG A 38 -19.82 2.07 -4.31
C ARG A 38 -19.25 1.44 -5.61
N VAL A 39 -18.19 2.03 -6.17
CA VAL A 39 -17.63 1.61 -7.48
C VAL A 39 -16.46 0.63 -7.35
N LEU A 40 -15.87 0.50 -6.16
CA LEU A 40 -14.77 -0.44 -5.93
C LEU A 40 -15.30 -1.75 -5.30
N GLY A 41 -15.41 -2.80 -6.12
CA GLY A 41 -15.60 -4.16 -5.62
C GLY A 41 -14.39 -4.65 -4.83
N VAL A 42 -14.54 -5.75 -4.09
CA VAL A 42 -13.51 -6.33 -3.21
C VAL A 42 -12.16 -6.54 -3.91
N TYR A 43 -12.20 -7.06 -5.15
CA TYR A 43 -11.01 -7.27 -5.98
C TYR A 43 -10.34 -5.96 -6.42
N SER A 44 -11.12 -4.92 -6.73
CA SER A 44 -10.59 -3.61 -7.10
C SER A 44 -9.90 -2.95 -5.91
N SER A 45 -10.48 -3.03 -4.72
CA SER A 45 -9.89 -2.50 -3.49
C SER A 45 -8.60 -3.25 -3.12
N PHE A 46 -8.58 -4.58 -3.27
CA PHE A 46 -7.37 -5.37 -3.08
C PHE A 46 -6.27 -5.01 -4.08
N ALA A 47 -6.60 -4.91 -5.37
CA ALA A 47 -5.64 -4.53 -6.41
C ALA A 47 -5.05 -3.14 -6.17
N VAL A 48 -5.88 -2.18 -5.73
CA VAL A 48 -5.42 -0.82 -5.38
C VAL A 48 -4.52 -0.85 -4.13
N ALA A 49 -4.86 -1.63 -3.11
CA ALA A 49 -4.03 -1.76 -1.90
C ALA A 49 -2.69 -2.45 -2.18
N PHE A 50 -2.72 -3.53 -2.96
CA PHE A 50 -1.51 -4.24 -3.41
C PHE A 50 -0.62 -3.33 -4.24
N SER A 51 -1.23 -2.53 -5.12
CA SER A 51 -0.54 -1.54 -5.94
C SER A 51 0.15 -0.48 -5.09
N TYR A 52 -0.52 0.00 -4.05
CA TYR A 52 0.01 1.05 -3.17
C TYR A 52 1.25 0.63 -2.38
N ILE A 53 1.35 -0.64 -1.98
CA ILE A 53 2.43 -1.11 -1.10
C ILE A 53 3.72 -1.43 -1.86
N SER A 54 3.69 -1.61 -3.19
CA SER A 54 4.86 -1.88 -4.06
C SER A 54 5.93 -2.79 -3.39
N PRO A 55 5.68 -4.11 -3.30
CA PRO A 55 6.53 -5.03 -2.55
C PRO A 55 7.99 -5.07 -3.04
N SER A 56 8.25 -4.76 -4.30
CA SER A 56 9.57 -4.91 -4.91
C SER A 56 10.64 -4.10 -4.18
N THR A 57 10.38 -2.81 -3.93
CA THR A 57 11.37 -1.90 -3.36
C THR A 57 11.75 -2.33 -1.94
N GLY A 58 10.76 -2.67 -1.11
CA GLY A 58 10.99 -3.12 0.26
C GLY A 58 11.75 -4.44 0.34
N ILE A 59 11.35 -5.42 -0.49
CA ILE A 59 12.00 -6.73 -0.52
C ILE A 59 13.46 -6.56 -0.97
N PHE A 60 13.73 -5.96 -2.13
CA PHE A 60 15.10 -5.89 -2.65
C PHE A 60 16.04 -5.06 -1.76
N THR A 61 15.54 -4.00 -1.13
CA THR A 61 16.35 -3.16 -0.24
C THR A 61 16.70 -3.89 1.05
N LEU A 62 15.76 -4.63 1.64
CA LEU A 62 15.93 -5.25 2.96
C LEU A 62 16.38 -6.71 2.90
N PHE A 63 16.34 -7.36 1.74
CA PHE A 63 16.65 -8.78 1.61
C PHE A 63 18.09 -9.11 2.04
N ILE A 64 19.06 -8.28 1.62
CA ILE A 64 20.47 -8.45 1.99
C ILE A 64 20.65 -8.29 3.49
N LEU A 65 20.00 -7.28 4.09
CA LEU A 65 20.02 -7.06 5.53
C LEU A 65 19.41 -8.26 6.27
N GLY A 66 18.25 -8.76 5.82
CA GLY A 66 17.56 -9.90 6.43
C GLY A 66 18.41 -11.17 6.45
N ILE A 67 19.02 -11.53 5.31
CA ILE A 67 19.92 -12.68 5.23
C ILE A 67 21.20 -12.46 6.04
N SER A 68 21.76 -11.24 6.05
CA SER A 68 22.98 -10.98 6.83
C SER A 68 22.80 -11.14 8.34
N LEU A 69 21.59 -10.84 8.86
CA LEU A 69 21.30 -10.95 10.29
C LEU A 69 20.83 -12.35 10.69
N ALA A 70 19.91 -12.94 9.93
CA ALA A 70 19.23 -14.18 10.30
C ALA A 70 19.78 -15.43 9.57
N GLY A 71 20.65 -15.25 8.58
CA GLY A 71 21.17 -16.34 7.76
C GLY A 71 20.05 -17.16 7.10
N PRO A 72 20.22 -18.49 6.95
CA PRO A 72 19.21 -19.37 6.38
C PRO A 72 17.89 -19.41 7.15
N ALA A 73 17.87 -19.01 8.43
CA ALA A 73 16.65 -18.95 9.23
C ALA A 73 15.71 -17.79 8.81
N PHE A 74 16.18 -16.85 7.98
CA PHE A 74 15.38 -15.76 7.43
C PHE A 74 14.09 -16.26 6.77
N PHE A 75 14.12 -17.42 6.11
CA PHE A 75 12.93 -17.99 5.47
C PHE A 75 11.78 -18.27 6.46
N TRP A 76 12.09 -18.63 7.71
CA TRP A 76 11.08 -18.88 8.74
C TRP A 76 10.47 -17.60 9.31
N SER A 77 11.08 -16.43 9.07
CA SER A 77 10.47 -15.16 9.46
C SER A 77 9.22 -14.84 8.64
N TRP A 78 9.16 -15.27 7.37
CA TRP A 78 8.06 -14.95 6.45
C TRP A 78 6.70 -15.47 6.94
N PRO A 79 6.52 -16.76 7.28
CA PRO A 79 5.26 -17.25 7.84
C PRO A 79 4.84 -16.52 9.13
N ILE A 80 5.80 -16.21 10.01
CA ILE A 80 5.53 -15.51 11.28
C ILE A 80 5.00 -14.10 11.01
N VAL A 81 5.65 -13.36 10.11
CA VAL A 81 5.22 -12.01 9.70
C VAL A 81 3.85 -12.05 9.03
N VAL A 82 3.59 -13.03 8.16
CA VAL A 82 2.29 -13.19 7.49
C VAL A 82 1.18 -13.42 8.51
N ILE A 83 1.38 -14.32 9.48
CA ILE A 83 0.38 -14.57 10.52
C ILE A 83 0.14 -13.31 11.36
N GLY A 84 1.20 -12.60 11.76
CA GLY A 84 1.08 -11.34 12.48
C GLY A 84 0.28 -10.29 11.69
N GLN A 85 0.56 -10.15 10.40
CA GLN A 85 -0.16 -9.21 9.54
C GLN A 85 -1.62 -9.60 9.31
N LEU A 86 -1.94 -10.91 9.25
CA LEU A 86 -3.32 -11.39 9.16
C LEU A 86 -4.12 -11.08 10.42
N ILE A 87 -3.53 -11.23 11.61
CA ILE A 87 -4.18 -10.89 12.88
C ILE A 87 -4.53 -9.39 12.91
N ILE A 88 -3.59 -8.54 12.51
CA ILE A 88 -3.82 -7.09 12.38
C ILE A 88 -4.94 -6.83 11.35
N GLY A 89 -4.86 -7.48 10.19
CA GLY A 89 -5.88 -7.36 9.13
C GLY A 89 -7.28 -7.74 9.59
N LEU A 90 -7.42 -8.82 10.38
CA LEU A 90 -8.70 -9.24 10.96
C LEU A 90 -9.25 -8.22 11.96
N ASN A 91 -8.39 -7.62 12.78
CA ASN A 91 -8.81 -6.56 13.69
C ASN A 91 -9.33 -5.33 12.93
N PHE A 92 -8.63 -4.91 11.87
CA PHE A 92 -9.11 -3.84 10.99
C PHE A 92 -10.42 -4.21 10.28
N ALA A 93 -10.58 -5.47 9.86
CA ALA A 93 -11.81 -5.95 9.24
C ALA A 93 -13.00 -5.84 10.20
N GLU A 94 -12.84 -6.28 11.45
CA GLU A 94 -13.87 -6.16 12.50
C GLU A 94 -14.26 -4.69 12.74
N VAL A 95 -13.28 -3.81 12.95
CA VAL A 95 -13.53 -2.38 13.17
C VAL A 95 -14.20 -1.73 11.97
N SER A 96 -13.77 -2.04 10.76
CA SER A 96 -14.34 -1.49 9.52
C SER A 96 -15.78 -1.93 9.28
N SER A 97 -16.16 -3.14 9.74
CA SER A 97 -17.53 -3.65 9.64
C SER A 97 -18.50 -2.95 10.60
N HIS A 98 -18.01 -2.50 11.76
CA HIS A 98 -18.82 -1.78 12.74
C HIS A 98 -18.88 -0.27 12.46
N PHE A 99 -17.85 0.31 11.84
CA PHE A 99 -17.75 1.74 11.56
C PHE A 99 -17.41 2.01 10.08
N PRO A 100 -18.38 1.91 9.16
CA PRO A 100 -18.20 2.18 7.74
C PRO A 100 -18.10 3.70 7.44
N VAL A 101 -17.37 4.45 8.27
CA VAL A 101 -17.29 5.92 8.22
C VAL A 101 -16.01 6.36 7.52
N ALA A 102 -16.12 7.28 6.55
CA ALA A 102 -14.96 7.87 5.88
C ALA A 102 -14.12 8.70 6.88
N GLY A 103 -12.82 8.39 7.01
CA GLY A 103 -11.91 9.04 7.97
C GLY A 103 -10.90 8.13 8.66
N SER A 104 -10.94 6.82 8.38
CA SER A 104 -9.94 5.83 8.85
C SER A 104 -9.74 5.86 10.38
N VAL A 105 -8.53 5.55 10.85
CA VAL A 105 -8.15 5.36 12.26
C VAL A 105 -8.53 6.54 13.16
N TYR A 106 -8.48 7.78 12.66
CA TYR A 106 -8.86 8.97 13.44
C TYR A 106 -10.36 8.95 13.80
N GLN A 107 -11.20 8.65 12.80
CA GLN A 107 -12.64 8.59 12.96
C GLN A 107 -13.03 7.43 13.88
N TRP A 108 -12.41 6.26 13.70
CA TRP A 108 -12.64 5.09 14.56
C TRP A 108 -12.26 5.36 16.02
N THR A 109 -11.13 6.04 16.26
CA THR A 109 -10.69 6.38 17.63
C THR A 109 -11.66 7.34 18.32
N LYS A 110 -12.33 8.21 17.55
CA LYS A 110 -13.35 9.12 18.08
C LYS A 110 -14.61 8.39 18.57
N TYR A 111 -14.93 7.23 17.98
CA TYR A 111 -16.07 6.41 18.39
C TYR A 111 -15.72 5.37 19.45
N LEU A 112 -14.50 4.83 19.45
CA LEU A 112 -14.06 3.78 20.37
C LEU A 112 -13.51 4.28 21.72
N SER A 113 -13.07 5.54 21.77
CA SER A 113 -12.36 6.10 22.92
C SER A 113 -12.89 7.50 23.25
N ASN A 114 -12.01 8.41 23.66
CA ASN A 114 -12.33 9.80 23.98
C ASN A 114 -11.72 10.78 22.96
N ARG A 115 -12.29 11.99 22.88
CA ARG A 115 -11.84 13.06 21.96
C ARG A 115 -10.34 13.37 22.08
N THR A 116 -9.76 13.24 23.26
CA THR A 116 -8.33 13.41 23.52
C THR A 116 -7.47 12.35 22.82
N TYR A 117 -7.86 11.08 22.87
CA TYR A 117 -7.13 10.01 22.20
C TYR A 117 -7.26 10.13 20.69
N ALA A 118 -8.44 10.48 20.16
CA ALA A 118 -8.59 10.76 18.73
C ALA A 118 -7.64 11.88 18.28
N TRP A 119 -7.50 12.96 19.06
CA TRP A 119 -6.55 14.03 18.79
C TRP A 119 -5.10 13.53 18.71
N PHE A 120 -4.66 12.74 19.69
CA PHE A 120 -3.33 12.13 19.67
C PHE A 120 -3.13 11.19 18.48
N THR A 121 -4.13 10.38 18.11
CA THR A 121 -4.02 9.51 16.92
C THR A 121 -3.85 10.30 15.62
N GLY A 122 -4.50 11.46 15.51
CA GLY A 122 -4.29 12.36 14.36
C GLY A 122 -2.86 12.88 14.27
N TRP A 123 -2.29 13.30 15.41
CA TRP A 123 -0.88 13.72 15.47
C TRP A 123 0.09 12.59 15.14
N ILE A 124 -0.12 11.41 15.72
CA ILE A 124 0.72 10.24 15.43
C ILE A 124 0.64 9.89 13.93
N TYR A 125 -0.54 9.95 13.33
CA TYR A 125 -0.71 9.70 11.90
C TYR A 125 0.01 10.74 11.03
N LEU A 126 -0.05 12.03 11.42
CA LEU A 126 0.70 13.10 10.76
C LEU A 126 2.21 12.85 10.85
N PHE A 127 2.73 12.58 12.05
CA PHE A 127 4.15 12.29 12.24
C PHE A 127 4.60 11.04 11.48
N ALA A 128 3.78 9.99 11.46
CA ALA A 128 4.06 8.79 10.67
C ALA A 128 4.13 9.10 9.17
N GLY A 129 3.23 9.93 8.65
CA GLY A 129 3.27 10.41 7.28
C GLY A 129 4.54 11.21 6.96
N VAL A 130 4.88 12.19 7.80
CA VAL A 130 6.11 13.00 7.64
C VAL A 130 7.36 12.13 7.70
N LEU A 131 7.43 11.20 8.65
CA LEU A 131 8.54 10.28 8.80
C LEU A 131 8.68 9.35 7.58
N THR A 132 7.56 8.89 7.02
CA THR A 132 7.55 8.04 5.82
C THR A 132 8.12 8.80 4.63
N VAL A 133 7.67 10.04 4.39
CA VAL A 133 8.19 10.89 3.32
C VAL A 133 9.69 11.17 3.52
N ALA A 134 10.08 11.50 4.76
CA ALA A 134 11.48 11.77 5.09
C ALA A 134 12.37 10.53 4.88
N ALA A 135 11.92 9.34 5.28
CA ALA A 135 12.65 8.10 5.09
C ALA A 135 12.85 7.80 3.60
N VAL A 136 11.80 7.90 2.78
CA VAL A 136 11.91 7.69 1.33
C VAL A 136 12.91 8.65 0.71
N VAL A 137 12.79 9.95 0.99
CA VAL A 137 13.68 10.99 0.47
C VAL A 137 15.14 10.79 0.90
N ALA A 138 15.39 10.30 2.10
CA ALA A 138 16.73 9.97 2.57
C ALA A 138 17.35 8.77 1.83
N THR A 139 16.53 7.82 1.38
CA THR A 139 17.01 6.64 0.65
C THR A 139 17.27 6.89 -0.84
N VAL A 140 16.59 7.85 -1.47
CA VAL A 140 16.72 8.11 -2.92
C VAL A 140 18.17 8.44 -3.34
N PRO A 141 18.93 9.33 -2.68
CA PRO A 141 20.30 9.65 -3.08
C PRO A 141 21.23 8.44 -3.10
N LEU A 142 21.07 7.51 -2.16
CA LEU A 142 21.89 6.30 -2.05
C LEU A 142 21.82 5.42 -3.30
N VAL A 143 20.69 5.45 -4.00
CA VAL A 143 20.48 4.68 -5.24
C VAL A 143 20.69 5.56 -6.48
N LEU A 144 20.24 6.81 -6.42
CA LEU A 144 20.24 7.73 -7.57
C LEU A 144 21.64 8.19 -7.95
N ILE A 145 22.50 8.53 -6.98
CA ILE A 145 23.86 9.04 -7.27
C ILE A 145 24.70 7.96 -7.97
N PRO A 146 24.79 6.71 -7.46
CA PRO A 146 25.49 5.65 -8.17
C PRO A 146 24.89 5.37 -9.55
N LEU A 147 23.56 5.39 -9.69
CA LEU A 147 22.89 5.16 -10.97
C LEU A 147 23.29 6.22 -12.02
N LEU A 148 23.28 7.51 -11.64
CA LEU A 148 23.66 8.61 -12.53
C LEU A 148 25.15 8.55 -12.92
N ASN A 149 26.01 8.24 -11.96
CA ASN A 149 27.44 8.08 -12.21
C ASN A 149 27.72 6.94 -13.19
N ASN A 150 26.99 5.82 -13.09
CA ASN A 150 27.15 4.67 -13.98
C ASN A 150 26.54 4.89 -15.38
N LEU A 151 25.40 5.57 -15.50
CA LEU A 151 24.71 5.77 -16.78
C LEU A 151 25.28 6.92 -17.61
N PHE A 152 25.71 8.00 -16.96
CA PHE A 152 26.14 9.24 -17.62
C PHE A 152 27.63 9.56 -17.43
N ASN A 153 28.40 8.62 -16.86
CA ASN A 153 29.81 8.81 -16.51
C ASN A 153 30.07 10.07 -15.68
N LEU A 154 29.10 10.46 -14.85
CA LEU A 154 29.24 11.57 -13.93
C LEU A 154 30.08 11.14 -12.72
N THR A 155 30.84 12.07 -12.14
CA THR A 155 31.61 11.87 -10.90
C THR A 155 31.02 12.72 -9.79
N ILE A 156 29.74 12.49 -9.48
CA ILE A 156 29.09 13.12 -8.33
C ILE A 156 29.63 12.46 -7.07
N ALA A 157 30.24 13.24 -6.19
CA ALA A 157 30.76 12.77 -4.91
C ALA A 157 29.61 12.36 -3.96
N THR A 158 29.78 11.23 -3.27
CA THR A 158 28.87 10.74 -2.22
C THR A 158 29.27 11.34 -0.86
N ASP A 159 29.38 12.67 -0.81
CA ASP A 159 29.60 13.39 0.44
C ASP A 159 28.25 13.66 1.13
N PRO A 160 28.19 13.67 2.49
CA PRO A 160 26.94 13.90 3.22
C PRO A 160 26.21 15.19 2.84
N ASP A 161 26.95 16.25 2.50
CA ASP A 161 26.39 17.52 2.05
C ASP A 161 25.79 17.42 0.63
N THR A 162 26.41 16.66 -0.27
CA THR A 162 25.90 16.41 -1.62
C THR A 162 24.65 15.55 -1.58
N GLU A 163 24.65 14.48 -0.78
CA GLU A 163 23.48 13.63 -0.58
C GLU A 163 22.29 14.42 -0.02
N ARG A 164 22.53 15.29 0.98
CA ARG A 164 21.49 16.18 1.53
C ARG A 164 20.93 17.13 0.47
N ASN A 165 21.77 17.69 -0.37
CA ASN A 165 21.33 18.61 -1.43
C ASN A 165 20.49 17.87 -2.49
N VAL A 166 20.89 16.67 -2.89
CA VAL A 166 20.12 15.82 -3.82
C VAL A 166 18.77 15.44 -3.19
N ALA A 167 18.76 15.03 -1.92
CA ALA A 167 17.52 14.73 -1.20
C ALA A 167 16.57 15.93 -1.15
N ALA A 168 17.08 17.13 -0.84
CA ALA A 168 16.29 18.36 -0.82
C ALA A 168 15.72 18.71 -2.20
N LEU A 169 16.50 18.55 -3.27
CA LEU A 169 16.03 18.75 -4.64
C LEU A 169 14.93 17.75 -5.04
N VAL A 170 15.09 16.48 -4.69
CA VAL A 170 14.07 15.43 -4.94
C VAL A 170 12.79 15.73 -4.17
N LEU A 171 12.89 16.14 -2.90
CA LEU A 171 11.74 16.52 -2.08
C LEU A 171 10.99 17.73 -2.66
N LEU A 172 11.72 18.78 -3.04
CA LEU A 172 11.14 19.96 -3.68
C LEU A 172 10.46 19.60 -5.00
N SER A 173 11.11 18.80 -5.83
CA SER A 173 10.57 18.35 -7.12
C SER A 173 9.29 17.54 -6.92
N THR A 174 9.29 16.58 -6.00
CA THR A 174 8.12 15.73 -5.70
C THR A 174 6.97 16.55 -5.12
N THR A 175 7.27 17.54 -4.28
CA THR A 175 6.28 18.46 -3.71
C THR A 175 5.66 19.34 -4.79
N LEU A 176 6.48 19.92 -5.68
CA LEU A 176 6.00 20.73 -6.80
C LEU A 176 5.12 19.92 -7.75
N LEU A 177 5.55 18.71 -8.12
CA LEU A 177 4.74 17.80 -8.96
C LEU A 177 3.39 17.48 -8.31
N SER A 178 3.38 17.29 -6.99
CA SER A 178 2.15 17.05 -6.23
C SER A 178 1.22 18.27 -6.23
N ILE A 179 1.77 19.49 -6.22
CA ILE A 179 0.99 20.74 -6.28
C ILE A 179 0.38 20.94 -7.68
N PHE A 180 1.14 20.73 -8.76
CA PHE A 180 0.69 21.03 -10.12
C PHE A 180 -0.28 20.00 -10.71
N GLY A 181 -0.29 18.77 -10.21
CA GLY A 181 -1.26 17.79 -10.70
C GLY A 181 -1.10 16.40 -10.11
N VAL A 182 -1.79 16.15 -8.98
CA VAL A 182 -1.93 14.82 -8.38
C VAL A 182 -2.42 13.77 -9.40
N ARG A 183 -3.19 14.18 -10.41
CA ARG A 183 -3.67 13.28 -11.48
C ARG A 183 -2.54 12.71 -12.34
N LEU A 184 -1.51 13.50 -12.66
CA LEU A 184 -0.38 13.02 -13.47
C LEU A 184 0.47 12.04 -12.65
N VAL A 185 0.75 12.39 -11.40
CA VAL A 185 1.47 11.52 -10.46
C VAL A 185 0.71 10.20 -10.27
N ALA A 186 -0.62 10.25 -10.14
CA ALA A 186 -1.45 9.06 -10.00
C ALA A 186 -1.42 8.15 -11.23
N ILE A 187 -1.43 8.71 -12.45
CA ILE A 187 -1.34 7.92 -13.69
C ILE A 187 0.02 7.24 -13.81
N VAL A 188 1.10 7.99 -13.56
CA VAL A 188 2.47 7.46 -13.59
C VAL A 188 2.63 6.35 -12.56
N ASN A 189 2.16 6.57 -11.33
CA ASN A 189 2.21 5.57 -10.27
C ASN A 189 1.43 4.30 -10.64
N ASN A 190 0.17 4.43 -11.07
CA ASN A 190 -0.64 3.28 -11.46
C ASN A 190 0.00 2.49 -12.62
N THR A 191 0.62 3.18 -13.58
CA THR A 191 1.33 2.54 -14.70
C THR A 191 2.58 1.81 -14.20
N GLY A 192 3.37 2.45 -13.34
CA GLY A 192 4.57 1.88 -12.73
C GLY A 192 4.27 0.58 -11.99
N VAL A 193 3.19 0.54 -11.22
CA VAL A 193 2.80 -0.68 -10.51
C VAL A 193 2.37 -1.78 -11.48
N VAL A 194 1.62 -1.47 -12.54
CA VAL A 194 1.28 -2.51 -13.55
C VAL A 194 2.56 -3.13 -14.14
N PHE A 195 3.55 -2.31 -14.46
CA PHE A 195 4.87 -2.80 -14.93
C PHE A 195 5.60 -3.60 -13.86
N GLU A 196 5.55 -3.18 -12.60
CA GLU A 196 6.16 -3.90 -11.48
C GLU A 196 5.55 -5.29 -11.29
N ILE A 197 4.22 -5.40 -11.30
CA ILE A 197 3.50 -6.67 -11.16
C ILE A 197 3.88 -7.61 -12.30
N LEU A 198 3.89 -7.11 -13.54
CA LEU A 198 4.34 -7.88 -14.69
C LEU A 198 5.80 -8.33 -14.54
N GLY A 199 6.68 -7.42 -14.11
CA GLY A 199 8.08 -7.72 -13.85
C GLY A 199 8.28 -8.81 -12.80
N MET A 200 7.53 -8.76 -11.70
CA MET A 200 7.59 -9.79 -10.64
C MET A 200 7.08 -11.15 -11.14
N VAL A 201 5.99 -11.19 -11.92
CA VAL A 201 5.48 -12.44 -12.50
C VAL A 201 6.49 -13.04 -13.47
N VAL A 202 7.07 -12.24 -14.36
CA VAL A 202 8.10 -12.69 -15.31
C VAL A 202 9.33 -13.21 -14.57
N PHE A 203 9.81 -12.47 -13.56
CA PHE A 203 10.96 -12.88 -12.74
C PHE A 203 10.69 -14.21 -12.02
N ALA A 204 9.51 -14.38 -11.43
CA ALA A 204 9.11 -15.62 -10.77
C ALA A 204 9.07 -16.81 -11.76
N LEU A 205 8.52 -16.61 -12.96
CA LEU A 205 8.50 -17.66 -14.00
C LEU A 205 9.90 -18.05 -14.46
N ILE A 206 10.79 -17.07 -14.67
CA ILE A 206 12.19 -17.33 -15.02
C ILE A 206 12.86 -18.17 -13.93
N LEU A 207 12.70 -17.80 -12.66
CA LEU A 207 13.27 -18.57 -11.55
C LEU A 207 12.73 -20.00 -11.48
N VAL A 208 11.43 -20.22 -11.68
CA VAL A 208 10.84 -21.56 -11.68
C VAL A 208 11.38 -22.41 -12.83
N ILE A 209 11.52 -21.83 -14.02
CA ILE A 209 12.06 -22.51 -15.20
C ILE A 209 13.55 -22.84 -14.99
N PHE A 210 14.36 -21.89 -14.51
CA PHE A 210 15.80 -22.13 -14.28
C PHE A 210 16.06 -23.07 -13.10
N TYR A 211 15.24 -23.03 -12.04
CA TYR A 211 15.30 -24.00 -10.94
C TYR A 211 15.06 -25.42 -11.47
N SER A 212 14.11 -25.60 -12.40
CA SER A 212 13.87 -26.92 -13.01
C SER A 212 15.07 -27.45 -13.83
N HIS A 213 15.97 -26.58 -14.27
CA HIS A 213 17.19 -26.94 -14.99
C HIS A 213 18.43 -27.14 -14.08
N GLN A 214 18.37 -26.74 -12.82
CA GLN A 214 19.45 -26.96 -11.84
C GLN A 214 19.23 -28.20 -10.97
N ASN A 215 18.36 -29.13 -11.38
CA ASN A 215 18.28 -30.47 -10.80
C ASN A 215 19.57 -31.26 -11.14
N VAL A 216 20.63 -31.02 -10.37
CA VAL A 216 21.76 -31.93 -10.16
C VAL A 216 21.58 -32.69 -8.85
#